data_AF-A0A962WGI4-F1
#
_entry.id   AF-A0A962WGI4-F1
#
_cell.length_a   1.000
_cell.length_b   1.000
_cell.length_c   1.000
_cell.angle_alpha   90.00
_cell.angle_beta   90.00
_cell.angle_gamma   90.00
#
_symmetry.space_group_name_H-M   'P 1'
#
loop_
_entity.id
_entity.type
_entity.pdbx_description
1 polymer ?
#
loop_
_entity_poly.entity_id
_entity_poly.type
_entity_poly.pdbx_seq_one_letter_code
_entity_poly.pdbx_strand_id
1 'polypeptide(L)'
;MHVREPSGYRLFAALRAGLSAGDPRPLQILALSLLLGYGIVQLGFELNAMQMLATFAGALGAHWMGRLWHAARPRHTWPSAVITALSLCLLLRVDQAALGALAGFLAVGSKFVLRVRGKHLFNPATFGIAVMLLCYPGSWVSPGQWGRVALLGLAMTGLALCVLTRARRLDISATFLIGYAGLLCARALYLGDPFDIVVHQLQSGALLLFAFFMISDPR
;
A
#
# COMPACT_ATOMS: atom_id res chain seq x y z
N MET A 1 -14.72 42.10 20.17
CA MET A 1 -15.52 40.87 20.42
C MET A 1 -14.62 39.65 20.19
N HIS A 2 -14.08 39.07 21.26
CA HIS A 2 -13.33 37.80 21.18
C HIS A 2 -14.34 36.65 21.12
N VAL A 3 -14.54 36.07 19.95
CA VAL A 3 -15.30 34.83 19.79
C VAL A 3 -14.49 33.73 20.48
N ARG A 4 -14.97 33.23 21.63
CA ARG A 4 -14.39 32.07 22.30
C ARG A 4 -14.60 30.86 21.38
N GLU A 5 -13.52 30.33 20.81
CA GLU A 5 -13.58 29.09 20.04
C GLU A 5 -14.14 27.95 20.92
N PRO A 6 -15.02 27.08 20.39
CA PRO A 6 -15.61 26.00 21.17
C PRO A 6 -14.52 25.06 21.71
N SER A 7 -14.61 24.67 22.98
CA SER A 7 -13.65 23.79 23.67
C SER A 7 -13.32 22.49 22.90
N GLY A 8 -14.27 21.98 22.11
CA GLY A 8 -14.07 20.83 21.22
C GLY A 8 -13.02 21.05 20.13
N TYR A 9 -12.91 22.25 19.56
CA TYR A 9 -11.91 22.55 18.52
C TYR A 9 -10.48 22.44 19.04
N ARG A 10 -10.24 22.83 20.29
CA ARG A 10 -8.92 22.75 20.93
C ARG A 10 -8.51 21.31 21.25
N LEU A 11 -9.45 20.49 21.72
CA LEU A 11 -9.20 19.06 21.96
C LEU A 11 -8.91 18.32 20.65
N PHE A 12 -9.71 18.56 19.61
CA PHE A 12 -9.48 18.00 18.28
C PHE A 12 -8.15 18.47 17.67
N ALA A 13 -7.81 19.76 17.82
CA ALA A 13 -6.54 20.30 17.35
C ALA A 13 -5.34 19.70 18.12
N ALA A 14 -5.45 19.50 19.43
CA ALA A 14 -4.40 18.88 20.25
C ALA A 14 -4.21 17.38 19.93
N LEU A 15 -5.31 16.63 19.76
CA LEU A 15 -5.27 15.23 19.32
C LEU A 15 -4.68 15.10 17.92
N ARG A 16 -5.08 15.99 17.00
CA ARG A 16 -4.52 16.05 15.65
C ARG A 16 -3.04 16.41 15.68
N ALA A 17 -2.61 17.36 16.50
CA ALA A 17 -1.21 17.75 16.66
C ALA A 17 -0.36 16.59 17.23
N GLY A 18 -0.87 15.86 18.22
CA GLY A 18 -0.20 14.68 18.78
C GLY A 18 -0.10 13.53 17.79
N LEU A 19 -1.16 13.24 17.03
CA LEU A 19 -1.18 12.18 16.01
C LEU A 19 -0.37 12.53 14.75
N SER A 20 -0.32 13.82 14.37
CA SER A 20 0.43 14.28 13.19
C SER A 20 1.94 14.47 13.45
N ALA A 21 2.37 14.52 14.71
CA ALA A 21 3.77 14.55 15.10
C ALA A 21 4.43 13.15 15.16
N GLY A 22 3.63 12.07 15.18
CA GLY A 22 4.11 10.69 15.28
C GLY A 22 4.52 10.05 13.96
N ASP A 23 5.31 8.97 14.05
CA ASP A 23 5.62 8.10 12.91
C ASP A 23 4.31 7.45 12.39
N PRO A 24 3.95 7.58 11.10
CA PRO A 24 2.71 7.03 10.55
C PRO A 24 2.74 5.51 10.38
N ARG A 25 3.93 4.89 10.41
CA ARG A 25 4.12 3.47 10.08
C ARG A 25 3.36 2.49 10.98
N PRO A 26 3.23 2.69 12.30
CA PRO A 26 2.44 1.79 13.15
C PRO A 26 0.96 1.78 12.78
N LEU A 27 0.36 2.93 12.46
CA LEU A 27 -1.03 3.00 12.00
C LEU A 27 -1.21 2.29 10.66
N GLN A 28 -0.24 2.44 9.75
CA GLN A 28 -0.25 1.73 8.48
C GLN A 28 -0.08 0.22 8.65
N ILE A 29 0.80 -0.25 9.53
CA ILE A 29 0.97 -1.66 9.86
C ILE A 29 -0.32 -2.23 10.45
N LEU A 30 -0.94 -1.51 11.38
CA LEU A 30 -2.21 -1.91 11.97
C LEU A 30 -3.31 -2.01 10.90
N ALA A 31 -3.45 -0.97 10.07
CA ALA A 31 -4.42 -0.94 8.99
C ALA A 31 -4.26 -2.11 8.00
N LEU A 32 -3.04 -2.33 7.49
CA LEU A 32 -2.76 -3.40 6.54
C LEU A 32 -2.90 -4.78 7.18
N SER A 33 -2.52 -4.94 8.45
CA SER A 33 -2.70 -6.19 9.20
C SER A 33 -4.19 -6.51 9.42
N LEU A 34 -5.00 -5.52 9.82
CA LEU A 34 -6.44 -5.69 10.00
C LEU A 34 -7.12 -6.03 8.68
N LEU A 35 -6.73 -5.34 7.60
CA LEU A 35 -7.25 -5.62 6.27
C LEU A 35 -6.87 -7.02 5.78
N LEU A 36 -5.62 -7.45 6.02
CA LEU A 36 -5.16 -8.79 5.67
C LEU A 36 -5.93 -9.86 6.46
N GLY A 37 -6.10 -9.65 7.76
CA GLY A 37 -6.89 -10.53 8.63
C GLY A 37 -8.35 -10.61 8.18
N TYR A 38 -8.98 -9.47 7.87
CA TYR A 38 -10.33 -9.43 7.32
C TYR A 38 -10.41 -10.15 5.96
N GLY A 39 -9.40 -9.96 5.10
CA GLY A 39 -9.30 -10.66 3.82
C GLY A 39 -9.28 -12.17 3.98
N ILE A 40 -8.51 -12.69 4.95
CA ILE A 40 -8.42 -14.12 5.24
C ILE A 40 -9.73 -14.65 5.85
N VAL A 41 -10.29 -13.95 6.84
CA VAL A 41 -11.42 -14.46 7.63
C VAL A 41 -12.76 -14.32 6.88
N GLN A 42 -12.96 -13.21 6.16
CA GLN A 42 -14.28 -12.86 5.61
C GLN A 42 -14.33 -12.84 4.09
N LEU A 43 -13.23 -12.49 3.41
CA LEU A 43 -13.19 -12.42 1.95
C LEU A 43 -12.67 -13.71 1.31
N GLY A 44 -12.28 -14.70 2.11
CA GLY A 44 -11.76 -15.97 1.61
C GLY A 44 -10.44 -15.83 0.87
N PHE A 45 -9.55 -14.94 1.30
CA PHE A 45 -8.21 -14.85 0.71
C PHE A 45 -7.48 -16.19 0.91
N GLU A 46 -7.29 -16.91 -0.18
CA GLU A 46 -6.51 -18.14 -0.24
C GLU A 46 -5.01 -17.83 -0.09
N LEU A 47 -4.59 -17.58 1.14
CA LEU A 47 -3.21 -17.30 1.51
C LEU A 47 -2.64 -18.46 2.32
N ASN A 48 -1.64 -19.14 1.77
CA ASN A 48 -0.92 -20.16 2.51
C ASN A 48 0.00 -19.50 3.55
N ALA A 49 -0.07 -19.95 4.81
CA ALA A 49 0.76 -19.42 5.89
C ALA A 49 2.27 -19.50 5.58
N MET A 50 2.73 -20.57 4.92
CA MET A 50 4.13 -20.72 4.53
C MET A 50 4.54 -19.71 3.46
N GLN A 51 3.68 -19.42 2.49
CA GLN A 51 3.95 -18.39 1.47
C GLN A 51 4.02 -17.00 2.11
N MET A 52 3.12 -16.71 3.06
CA MET A 52 3.13 -15.46 3.81
C MET A 52 4.42 -15.32 4.63
N LEU A 53 4.75 -16.32 5.45
CA LEU A 53 5.97 -16.32 6.27
C LEU A 53 7.22 -16.20 5.40
N ALA A 54 7.28 -16.90 4.27
CA ALA A 54 8.37 -16.79 3.33
C ALA A 54 8.48 -15.37 2.74
N THR A 55 7.36 -14.73 2.38
CA THR A 55 7.34 -13.33 1.91
C THR A 55 7.90 -12.38 2.95
N PHE A 56 7.49 -12.52 4.22
CA PHE A 56 8.06 -11.75 5.33
C PHE A 56 9.55 -12.03 5.51
N ALA A 57 9.97 -13.29 5.48
CA ALA A 57 11.36 -13.69 5.61
C ALA A 57 12.23 -13.08 4.51
N GLY A 58 11.78 -13.13 3.24
CA GLY A 58 12.48 -12.51 2.12
C GLY A 58 12.59 -11.00 2.26
N ALA A 59 11.49 -10.32 2.64
CA ALA A 59 11.47 -8.88 2.85
C ALA A 59 12.40 -8.43 4.00
N LEU A 60 12.36 -9.13 5.14
CA LEU A 60 13.20 -8.84 6.29
C LEU A 60 14.67 -9.22 6.03
N GLY A 61 14.92 -10.31 5.31
CA GLY A 61 16.25 -10.72 4.86
C GLY A 61 16.90 -9.69 3.95
N ALA A 62 16.18 -9.22 2.93
CA ALA A 62 16.64 -8.11 2.07
C ALA A 62 16.88 -6.83 2.86
N HIS A 63 16.01 -6.52 3.84
CA HIS A 63 16.22 -5.38 4.72
C HIS A 63 17.51 -5.50 5.54
N TRP A 64 17.75 -6.66 6.14
CA TRP A 64 18.93 -6.94 6.94
C TRP A 64 20.21 -6.84 6.10
N MET A 65 20.25 -7.49 4.94
CA MET A 65 21.37 -7.39 3.99
C MET A 65 21.61 -5.96 3.52
N GLY A 66 20.54 -5.23 3.18
CA GLY A 66 20.62 -3.83 2.77
C GLY A 66 21.17 -2.91 3.87
N ARG A 67 20.92 -3.22 5.15
CA ARG A 67 21.53 -2.50 6.29
C ARG A 67 23.04 -2.75 6.40
N LEU A 68 23.50 -3.98 6.16
CA LEU A 68 24.94 -4.29 6.17
C LEU A 68 25.68 -3.55 5.06
N TRP A 69 25.10 -3.50 3.85
CA TRP A 69 25.69 -2.79 2.71
C TRP A 69 25.67 -1.26 2.91
N HIS A 70 24.60 -0.72 3.49
CA HIS A 70 24.41 0.73 3.66
C HIS A 70 24.41 1.16 5.14
N ALA A 71 25.42 0.73 5.89
CA ALA A 71 25.55 0.96 7.34
C ALA A 71 25.41 2.44 7.77
N ALA A 72 25.68 3.39 6.88
CA ALA A 72 25.69 4.82 7.19
C ALA A 72 24.33 5.57 7.04
N ARG A 73 23.19 4.90 6.73
CA ARG A 73 21.92 5.62 6.45
C ARG A 73 20.69 5.05 7.20
N PRO A 74 20.30 5.64 8.35
CA PRO A 74 19.22 5.15 9.23
C PRO A 74 17.79 5.35 8.70
N ARG A 75 17.62 5.81 7.45
CA ARG A 75 16.28 6.13 6.91
C ARG A 75 15.41 4.90 6.65
N HIS A 76 16.03 3.74 6.43
CA HIS A 76 15.31 2.50 6.15
C HIS A 76 15.23 1.67 7.42
N THR A 77 14.04 1.60 7.99
CA THR A 77 13.76 0.81 9.21
C THR A 77 12.98 -0.44 8.87
N TRP A 78 13.01 -1.43 9.77
CA TRP A 78 12.30 -2.70 9.61
C TRP A 78 10.77 -2.55 9.46
N PRO A 79 10.06 -1.54 10.05
CA PRO A 79 8.63 -1.34 9.81
C PRO A 79 8.30 -1.10 8.33
N SER A 80 9.19 -0.44 7.57
CA SER A 80 9.01 -0.25 6.13
C SER A 80 9.05 -1.59 5.36
N ALA A 81 9.90 -2.54 5.80
CA ALA A 81 9.92 -3.88 5.21
C ALA A 81 8.65 -4.66 5.55
N VAL A 82 8.13 -4.51 6.77
CA VAL A 82 6.86 -5.11 7.21
C VAL A 82 5.67 -4.57 6.41
N ILE A 83 5.58 -3.25 6.22
CA ILE A 83 4.54 -2.62 5.38
C ILE A 83 4.61 -3.17 3.94
N THR A 84 5.81 -3.33 3.40
CA THR A 84 6.02 -3.89 2.06
C THR A 84 5.55 -5.34 2.00
N ALA A 85 5.92 -6.18 2.97
CA ALA A 85 5.50 -7.57 3.05
C ALA A 85 3.97 -7.72 3.20
N LEU A 86 3.34 -6.93 4.08
CA LEU A 86 1.88 -6.88 4.23
C LEU A 86 1.19 -6.50 2.91
N SER A 87 1.73 -5.50 2.20
CA SER A 87 1.21 -5.08 0.90
C SER A 87 1.32 -6.18 -0.16
N LEU A 88 2.43 -6.93 -0.16
CA LEU A 88 2.60 -8.09 -1.04
C LEU A 88 1.59 -9.19 -0.69
N CYS A 89 1.42 -9.55 0.58
CA CYS A 89 0.45 -10.57 1.00
C CYS A 89 -0.99 -10.19 0.65
N LEU A 90 -1.32 -8.90 0.69
CA LEU A 90 -2.64 -8.40 0.30
C LEU A 90 -2.90 -8.55 -1.21
N LEU A 91 -1.89 -8.31 -2.06
CA LEU A 91 -2.07 -8.12 -3.50
C LEU A 91 -1.58 -9.29 -4.34
N LEU A 92 -0.41 -9.83 -4.00
CA LEU A 92 0.27 -10.86 -4.76
C LEU A 92 -0.17 -12.24 -4.27
N ARG A 93 -0.37 -13.14 -5.22
CA ARG A 93 -0.51 -14.57 -5.00
C ARG A 93 0.65 -15.27 -5.70
N VAL A 94 1.13 -16.32 -5.05
CA VAL A 94 2.22 -17.16 -5.53
C VAL A 94 1.83 -18.62 -5.30
N ASP A 95 2.29 -19.51 -6.16
CA ASP A 95 2.08 -20.95 -6.02
C ASP A 95 3.03 -21.58 -4.98
N GLN A 96 4.25 -21.04 -4.83
CA GLN A 96 5.31 -21.60 -4.01
C GLN A 96 5.83 -20.62 -2.96
N ALA A 97 6.19 -21.14 -1.79
CA ALA A 97 6.78 -20.33 -0.71
C ALA A 97 8.09 -19.65 -1.15
N ALA A 98 8.89 -20.31 -1.99
CA ALA A 98 10.12 -19.75 -2.54
C ALA A 98 9.86 -18.48 -3.38
N LEU A 99 8.79 -18.46 -4.18
CA LEU A 99 8.39 -17.26 -4.93
C LEU A 99 7.91 -16.14 -3.99
N GLY A 100 7.26 -16.48 -2.88
CA GLY A 100 6.92 -15.51 -1.84
C GLY A 100 8.16 -14.85 -1.24
N ALA A 101 9.16 -15.66 -0.83
CA ALA A 101 10.44 -15.15 -0.35
C ALA A 101 11.15 -14.28 -1.39
N LEU A 102 11.18 -14.72 -2.64
CA LEU A 102 11.77 -13.96 -3.74
C LEU A 102 11.06 -12.62 -3.95
N ALA A 103 9.72 -12.60 -3.95
CA ALA A 103 8.93 -11.39 -4.10
C ALA A 103 9.24 -10.38 -2.98
N GLY A 104 9.25 -10.83 -1.72
CA GLY A 104 9.62 -9.99 -0.58
C GLY A 104 11.06 -9.46 -0.69
N PHE A 105 11.99 -10.32 -1.11
CA PHE A 105 13.39 -9.97 -1.27
C PHE A 105 13.60 -8.91 -2.36
N LEU A 106 13.04 -9.12 -3.56
CA LEU A 106 13.15 -8.20 -4.69
C LEU A 106 12.46 -6.87 -4.39
N ALA A 107 11.28 -6.91 -3.79
CA ALA A 107 10.54 -5.72 -3.39
C ALA A 107 11.39 -4.83 -2.47
N VAL A 108 11.81 -5.36 -1.31
CA VAL A 108 12.57 -4.58 -0.33
C VAL A 108 13.99 -4.28 -0.83
N GLY A 109 14.62 -5.21 -1.54
CA GLY A 109 15.96 -5.03 -2.12
C GLY A 109 16.02 -3.89 -3.13
N SER A 110 14.96 -3.69 -3.92
CA SER A 110 14.87 -2.60 -4.90
C SER A 110 15.10 -1.22 -4.28
N LYS A 111 14.65 -1.03 -3.03
CA LYS A 111 14.80 0.25 -2.33
C LYS A 111 16.25 0.54 -1.95
N PHE A 112 17.14 -0.44 -1.96
CA PHE A 112 18.57 -0.29 -1.70
C PHE A 112 19.37 -0.12 -3.00
N VAL A 113 19.02 -0.88 -4.04
CA VAL A 113 19.75 -0.92 -5.33
C VAL A 113 19.28 0.17 -6.30
N LEU A 114 17.96 0.31 -6.50
CA LEU A 114 17.37 1.18 -7.52
C LEU A 114 17.12 2.58 -6.96
N ARG A 115 18.16 3.42 -7.00
CA ARG A 115 18.15 4.75 -6.38
C ARG A 115 18.59 5.84 -7.35
N VAL A 116 17.91 6.98 -7.26
CA VAL A 116 18.27 8.22 -7.96
C VAL A 116 18.37 9.33 -6.92
N ARG A 117 19.49 10.05 -6.90
CA ARG A 117 19.77 11.15 -5.93
C ARG A 117 19.57 10.72 -4.46
N GLY A 118 19.95 9.48 -4.13
CA GLY A 118 19.85 8.94 -2.77
C GLY A 118 18.44 8.54 -2.31
N LYS A 119 17.43 8.63 -3.17
CA LYS A 119 16.05 8.18 -2.93
C LYS A 119 15.77 6.93 -3.76
N HIS A 120 14.95 6.01 -3.23
CA HIS A 120 14.49 4.86 -4.02
C HIS A 120 13.60 5.34 -5.17
N LEU A 121 13.75 4.71 -6.34
CA LEU A 121 13.05 5.13 -7.55
C LEU A 121 11.59 4.69 -7.55
N PHE A 122 11.34 3.44 -7.15
CA PHE A 122 10.03 2.80 -7.18
C PHE A 122 9.45 2.62 -5.77
N ASN A 123 8.13 2.43 -5.67
CA ASN A 123 7.53 1.90 -4.47
C ASN A 123 7.92 0.40 -4.35
N PRO A 124 8.52 -0.05 -3.23
CA PRO A 124 9.04 -1.41 -3.08
C PRO A 124 8.03 -2.52 -3.40
N ALA A 125 6.81 -2.41 -2.88
CA ALA A 125 5.78 -3.44 -3.07
C ALA A 125 5.35 -3.50 -4.54
N THR A 126 5.14 -2.35 -5.17
CA THR A 126 4.75 -2.28 -6.59
C THR A 126 5.83 -2.83 -7.51
N PHE A 127 7.10 -2.57 -7.19
CA PHE A 127 8.23 -3.13 -7.93
C PHE A 127 8.24 -4.65 -7.82
N GLY A 128 8.10 -5.18 -6.59
CA GLY A 128 7.99 -6.62 -6.36
C GLY A 128 6.87 -7.26 -7.17
N ILE A 129 5.66 -6.69 -7.11
CA ILE A 129 4.51 -7.19 -7.88
C ILE A 129 4.80 -7.16 -9.38
N ALA A 130 5.28 -6.04 -9.92
CA ALA A 130 5.57 -5.91 -11.34
C ALA A 130 6.62 -6.92 -11.83
N VAL A 131 7.72 -7.09 -11.09
CA VAL A 131 8.76 -8.07 -11.45
C VAL A 131 8.24 -9.49 -11.37
N MET A 132 7.46 -9.81 -10.33
CA MET A 132 6.87 -11.14 -10.19
C MET A 132 5.94 -11.44 -11.38
N LEU A 133 5.00 -10.54 -11.68
CA LEU A 133 4.05 -10.72 -12.78
C LEU A 133 4.71 -10.84 -14.16
N LEU A 134 5.79 -10.09 -14.41
CA LEU A 134 6.46 -10.07 -15.71
C LEU A 134 7.40 -11.25 -15.91
N CYS A 135 8.04 -11.73 -14.84
CA CYS A 135 9.15 -12.68 -14.94
C CYS A 135 8.81 -14.08 -14.40
N TYR A 136 7.75 -14.24 -13.61
CA TYR A 136 7.47 -15.49 -12.89
C TYR A 136 6.03 -15.98 -13.12
N PRO A 137 5.83 -17.00 -13.98
CA PRO A 137 4.52 -17.53 -14.35
C PRO A 137 3.64 -18.03 -13.19
N GLY A 138 4.23 -18.39 -12.05
CA GLY A 138 3.53 -18.83 -10.84
C GLY A 138 3.03 -17.69 -9.94
N SER A 139 2.96 -16.46 -10.45
CA SER A 139 2.53 -15.30 -9.69
C SER A 139 1.44 -14.51 -10.39
N TRP A 140 0.43 -14.09 -9.63
CA TRP A 140 -0.70 -13.33 -10.13
C TRP A 140 -1.21 -12.35 -9.07
N VAL A 141 -1.98 -11.36 -9.50
CA VAL A 141 -2.72 -10.48 -8.59
C VAL A 141 -4.14 -10.99 -8.52
N SER A 142 -4.67 -11.17 -7.31
CA SER A 142 -6.04 -11.65 -7.11
C SER A 142 -7.06 -10.59 -7.55
N PRO A 143 -7.76 -10.75 -8.69
CA PRO A 143 -8.76 -9.80 -9.13
C PRO A 143 -10.06 -10.06 -8.37
N GLY A 144 -10.67 -9.02 -7.79
CA GLY A 144 -12.10 -9.08 -7.40
C GLY A 144 -12.46 -9.65 -6.03
N GLN A 145 -11.52 -10.06 -5.17
CA GLN A 145 -11.84 -10.56 -3.82
C GLN A 145 -12.17 -9.46 -2.79
N TRP A 146 -12.26 -8.20 -3.21
CA TRP A 146 -12.19 -7.07 -2.26
C TRP A 146 -13.53 -6.70 -1.61
N GLY A 147 -14.67 -7.10 -2.18
CA GLY A 147 -16.01 -6.83 -1.62
C GLY A 147 -16.33 -5.34 -1.38
N ARG A 148 -17.62 -4.97 -1.29
CA ARG A 148 -17.98 -3.55 -1.04
C ARG A 148 -17.52 -3.05 0.34
N VAL A 149 -17.60 -3.91 1.36
CA VAL A 149 -17.23 -3.57 2.74
C VAL A 149 -15.73 -3.32 2.87
N ALA A 150 -14.88 -4.18 2.30
CA ALA A 150 -13.44 -3.98 2.39
C ALA A 150 -12.99 -2.81 1.52
N LEU A 151 -13.60 -2.56 0.35
CA LEU A 151 -13.35 -1.33 -0.43
C LEU A 151 -13.65 -0.08 0.39
N LEU A 152 -14.80 -0.04 1.08
CA LEU A 152 -15.16 1.08 1.95
C LEU A 152 -14.17 1.21 3.11
N GLY A 153 -13.84 0.11 3.78
CA GLY A 153 -12.84 0.08 4.86
C GLY A 153 -11.50 0.63 4.38
N LEU A 154 -11.05 0.23 3.20
CA LEU A 154 -9.78 0.67 2.62
C LEU A 154 -9.79 2.16 2.27
N ALA A 155 -10.89 2.65 1.70
CA ALA A 155 -11.07 4.07 1.42
C ALA A 155 -11.08 4.88 2.71
N MET A 156 -11.84 4.46 3.73
CA MET A 156 -11.94 5.17 5.01
C MET A 156 -10.61 5.18 5.76
N THR A 157 -9.94 4.04 5.87
CA THR A 157 -8.64 3.96 6.53
C THR A 157 -7.57 4.72 5.76
N GLY A 158 -7.57 4.65 4.42
CA GLY A 158 -6.65 5.40 3.57
C GLY A 158 -6.83 6.92 3.70
N LEU A 159 -8.08 7.40 3.65
CA LEU A 159 -8.42 8.79 3.87
C LEU A 159 -8.05 9.24 5.30
N ALA A 160 -8.39 8.46 6.32
CA ALA A 160 -8.03 8.75 7.70
C ALA A 160 -6.51 8.88 7.86
N LEU A 161 -5.73 7.95 7.31
CA LEU A 161 -4.28 8.00 7.36
C LEU A 161 -3.74 9.26 6.65
N CYS A 162 -4.27 9.62 5.49
CA CYS A 162 -3.85 10.84 4.79
C CYS A 162 -4.20 12.12 5.60
N VAL A 163 -5.40 12.20 6.17
CA VAL A 163 -5.82 13.35 7.00
C VAL A 163 -4.98 13.48 8.27
N LEU A 164 -4.72 12.36 8.95
CA LEU A 164 -3.97 12.32 10.21
C LEU A 164 -2.48 12.61 10.02
N THR A 165 -1.90 12.20 8.89
CA THR A 165 -0.45 12.27 8.68
C THR A 165 0.00 13.48 7.87
N ARG A 166 -0.81 14.00 6.92
CA ARG A 166 -0.70 15.32 6.25
C ARG A 166 -1.72 15.46 5.10
N ALA A 167 -2.53 16.52 5.15
CA ALA A 167 -3.53 16.83 4.12
C ALA A 167 -2.97 16.94 2.68
N ARG A 168 -1.75 17.47 2.48
CA ARG A 168 -1.11 17.56 1.14
C ARG A 168 -0.93 16.21 0.42
N ARG A 169 -1.08 15.08 1.13
CA ARG A 169 -1.00 13.75 0.52
C ARG A 169 -2.30 13.36 -0.19
N LEU A 170 -3.43 13.89 0.26
CA LEU A 170 -4.72 13.66 -0.38
C LEU A 170 -4.73 14.20 -1.82
N ASP A 171 -4.05 15.33 -2.06
CA ASP A 171 -3.96 15.95 -3.39
C ASP A 171 -3.37 14.97 -4.42
N ILE A 172 -2.32 14.23 -4.04
CA ILE A 172 -1.65 13.24 -4.91
C ILE A 172 -2.58 12.06 -5.19
N SER A 173 -3.16 11.47 -4.15
CA SER A 173 -4.07 10.33 -4.27
C SER A 173 -5.32 10.68 -5.09
N ALA A 174 -5.91 11.85 -4.86
CA ALA A 174 -7.08 12.34 -5.58
C ALA A 174 -6.75 12.59 -7.06
N THR A 175 -5.63 13.26 -7.35
CA THR A 175 -5.18 13.51 -8.73
C THR A 175 -4.97 12.19 -9.48
N PHE A 176 -4.34 11.21 -8.84
CA PHE A 176 -4.16 9.87 -9.41
C PHE A 176 -5.50 9.19 -9.69
N LEU A 177 -6.42 9.16 -8.72
CA LEU A 177 -7.73 8.50 -8.88
C LEU A 177 -8.58 9.16 -9.97
N ILE A 178 -8.61 10.50 -10.02
CA ILE A 178 -9.34 11.25 -11.05
C ILE A 178 -8.73 10.98 -12.43
N GLY A 179 -7.40 11.03 -12.55
CA GLY A 179 -6.72 10.73 -13.81
C GLY A 179 -6.96 9.29 -14.27
N TYR A 180 -6.86 8.33 -13.36
CA TYR A 180 -7.12 6.91 -13.65
C TYR A 180 -8.57 6.69 -14.09
N ALA A 181 -9.55 7.23 -13.36
CA ALA A 181 -10.96 7.15 -13.74
C ALA A 181 -11.23 7.83 -15.10
N GLY A 182 -10.63 8.99 -15.34
CA GLY A 182 -10.73 9.70 -16.62
C GLY A 182 -10.20 8.88 -17.79
N LEU A 183 -9.05 8.20 -17.62
CA LEU A 183 -8.51 7.29 -18.63
C LEU A 183 -9.41 6.08 -18.89
N LEU A 184 -9.99 5.49 -17.84
CA LEU A 184 -10.94 4.38 -18.00
C LEU A 184 -12.21 4.82 -18.74
N CYS A 185 -12.77 5.98 -18.39
CA CYS A 185 -13.91 6.56 -19.10
C CYS A 185 -13.57 6.86 -20.56
N ALA A 186 -12.42 7.47 -20.84
CA ALA A 186 -11.98 7.76 -22.20
C ALA A 186 -11.80 6.49 -23.02
N ARG A 187 -11.20 5.44 -22.44
CA ARG A 187 -11.09 4.12 -23.07
C ARG A 187 -12.46 3.52 -23.37
N ALA A 188 -13.38 3.57 -22.41
CA ALA A 188 -14.71 3.00 -22.58
C ALA A 188 -15.50 3.72 -23.69
N LEU A 189 -15.44 5.06 -23.72
CA LEU A 189 -16.02 5.86 -24.80
C LEU A 189 -15.39 5.55 -26.16
N TYR A 190 -14.06 5.36 -26.21
CA TYR A 190 -13.35 5.03 -27.45
C TYR A 190 -13.71 3.64 -27.99
N LEU A 191 -13.87 2.64 -27.12
CA LEU A 191 -14.20 1.26 -27.50
C LEU A 191 -15.70 0.99 -27.63
N GLY A 192 -16.55 1.91 -27.16
CA GLY A 192 -18.00 1.69 -27.05
C GLY A 192 -18.39 0.75 -25.91
N ASP A 193 -17.52 0.59 -24.90
CA ASP A 193 -17.75 -0.27 -23.74
C ASP A 193 -18.85 0.32 -22.83
N PRO A 194 -19.73 -0.52 -22.22
CA PRO A 194 -20.65 -0.07 -21.19
C PRO A 194 -19.92 0.52 -19.97
N PHE A 195 -20.47 1.59 -19.39
CA PHE A 195 -19.89 2.23 -18.20
C PHE A 195 -19.86 1.33 -16.96
N ASP A 196 -20.66 0.27 -16.91
CA ASP A 196 -20.60 -0.74 -15.85
C ASP A 196 -19.21 -1.39 -15.74
N ILE A 197 -18.50 -1.53 -16.87
CA ILE A 197 -17.13 -2.05 -16.91
C ILE A 197 -16.19 -1.08 -16.17
N VAL A 198 -16.35 0.22 -16.39
CA VAL A 198 -15.57 1.27 -15.70
C VAL A 198 -15.84 1.23 -14.20
N VAL A 199 -17.12 1.16 -13.80
CA VAL A 199 -17.51 1.09 -12.39
C VAL A 199 -16.90 -0.15 -11.72
N HIS A 200 -16.96 -1.30 -12.38
CA HIS A 200 -16.35 -2.53 -11.87
C HIS A 200 -14.82 -2.42 -11.74
N GLN A 201 -14.15 -1.82 -12.71
CA GLN A 201 -12.68 -1.61 -12.65
C GLN A 201 -12.26 -0.63 -11.54
N LEU A 202 -13.10 0.35 -11.22
CA LEU A 202 -12.89 1.27 -10.09
C LEU A 202 -13.15 0.61 -8.72
N GLN A 203 -13.90 -0.48 -8.68
CA GLN A 203 -14.13 -1.30 -7.47
C GLN A 203 -12.96 -2.26 -7.18
N SER A 204 -11.74 -1.75 -7.27
CA SER A 204 -10.51 -2.51 -7.06
C SER A 204 -9.85 -2.14 -5.74
N GLY A 205 -9.67 -3.12 -4.85
CA GLY A 205 -8.92 -2.88 -3.61
C GLY A 205 -7.44 -2.61 -3.87
N ALA A 206 -6.88 -3.17 -4.95
CA ALA A 206 -5.53 -2.86 -5.39
C ALA A 206 -5.36 -1.39 -5.80
N LEU A 207 -6.36 -0.83 -6.48
CA LEU A 207 -6.37 0.58 -6.85
C LEU A 207 -6.32 1.48 -5.61
N LEU A 208 -7.18 1.19 -4.63
CA LEU A 208 -7.25 1.97 -3.39
C LEU A 208 -6.00 1.78 -2.51
N LEU A 209 -5.43 0.56 -2.45
CA LEU A 209 -4.15 0.30 -1.76
C LEU A 209 -3.03 1.11 -2.37
N PHE A 210 -2.94 1.11 -3.69
CA PHE A 210 -1.94 1.90 -4.39
C PHE A 210 -2.14 3.40 -4.13
N ALA A 211 -3.37 3.90 -4.28
CA ALA A 211 -3.70 5.31 -4.14
C ALA A 211 -3.47 5.86 -2.72
N PHE A 212 -3.78 5.10 -1.67
CA PHE A 212 -3.73 5.62 -0.30
C PHE A 212 -2.51 5.18 0.51
N PHE A 213 -1.86 4.07 0.15
CA PHE A 213 -0.75 3.52 0.94
C PHE A 213 0.58 3.49 0.20
N MET A 214 0.59 3.56 -1.14
CA MET A 214 1.80 3.40 -1.94
C MET A 214 2.28 4.69 -2.61
N ILE A 215 1.38 5.44 -3.24
CA ILE A 215 1.73 6.69 -3.95
C ILE A 215 1.85 7.87 -2.99
N SER A 216 1.10 7.86 -1.90
CA SER A 216 1.07 8.89 -0.86
C SER A 216 2.23 8.77 0.15
N ASP A 217 3.05 7.71 0.07
CA ASP A 217 4.16 7.41 0.98
C ASP A 217 5.31 8.46 0.81
N PRO A 218 5.79 9.13 1.88
CA PRO A 218 6.88 10.11 1.75
C PRO A 218 8.22 9.49 1.33
N ARG A 219 8.94 10.20 0.45
CA ARG A 219 10.36 9.96 0.15
C ARG A 219 11.31 10.86 0.94
#